data_AF-A0A8S1FEE9-F1
#
_entry.id   AF-A0A8S1FEE9-F1
#
_cell.length_a   1.000
_cell.length_b   1.000
_cell.length_c   1.000
_cell.angle_alpha   90.00
_cell.angle_beta   90.00
_cell.angle_gamma   90.00
#
_symmetry.space_group_name_H-M   'P 1'
#
loop_
_entity.id
_entity.type
_entity.pdbx_description
1 polymer ?
#
loop_
_entity_poly.entity_id
_entity_poly.type
_entity_poly.pdbx_seq_one_letter_code
_entity_poly.pdbx_strand_id
1 'polypeptide(L)'
;MMGLLSSIRGKKEKEVPVIASGIGSAQIAPITPKTKKLVIHEWPKLLSQSPDLFQEIWLKSATRSTSIKQAFGMSDNENPTNNAAFLGLATTIQAYFHKLIVTYELNDELVRDSCVQLGARHVDFTSRVFHSHFWDIFLVCMAEKIDETLSAYMSDEDKKNELIIAYQRVINAIVHQMRAGYSDRRKQQMGGVKAANNDF
;
A
#
# COMPACT_ATOMS: atom_id res chain seq x y z
N MET A 1 -25.92 27.18 -52.75
CA MET A 1 -25.27 27.48 -51.47
C MET A 1 -25.00 26.17 -50.74
N MET A 2 -23.74 25.81 -50.55
CA MET A 2 -23.26 24.90 -49.51
C MET A 2 -21.79 25.28 -49.33
N GLY A 3 -21.50 25.94 -48.22
CA GLY A 3 -20.22 26.54 -47.92
C GLY A 3 -19.18 25.52 -47.50
N LEU A 4 -17.95 25.85 -47.87
CA LEU A 4 -16.66 25.39 -47.34
C LEU A 4 -16.66 25.33 -45.80
N LEU A 5 -15.86 24.44 -45.21
CA LEU A 5 -14.77 24.81 -44.28
C LEU A 5 -13.93 23.58 -43.89
N SER A 6 -12.63 23.71 -44.13
CA SER A 6 -11.53 22.83 -43.74
C SER A 6 -11.23 22.84 -42.24
N SER A 7 -10.65 21.73 -41.76
CA SER A 7 -9.56 21.61 -40.77
C SER A 7 -9.49 22.61 -39.60
N ILE A 8 -9.71 22.13 -38.37
CA ILE A 8 -8.98 22.63 -37.20
C ILE A 8 -8.44 21.47 -36.34
N ARG A 9 -7.12 21.35 -36.42
CA ARG A 9 -6.17 20.70 -35.54
C ARG A 9 -6.27 21.26 -34.11
N GLY A 10 -6.73 20.47 -33.15
CA GLY A 10 -6.62 20.76 -31.72
C GLY A 10 -5.37 20.10 -31.11
N LYS A 11 -4.34 20.91 -30.82
CA LYS A 11 -3.21 20.52 -29.97
C LYS A 11 -3.55 20.88 -28.51
N LYS A 12 -3.23 19.93 -27.61
CA LYS A 12 -2.88 20.08 -26.18
C LYS A 12 -3.97 20.56 -25.20
N GLU A 13 -4.36 19.61 -24.35
CA GLU A 13 -4.42 19.81 -22.89
C GLU A 13 -3.59 18.66 -22.31
N LYS A 14 -2.28 18.84 -22.10
CA LYS A 14 -1.67 19.01 -20.76
C LYS A 14 -2.50 18.35 -19.65
N GLU A 15 -2.29 17.04 -19.50
CA GLU A 15 -2.59 16.30 -18.28
C GLU A 15 -1.95 17.03 -17.08
N VAL A 16 -2.80 17.62 -16.25
CA VAL A 16 -2.50 18.04 -14.88
C VAL A 16 -2.78 16.82 -13.97
N PRO A 17 -1.98 16.58 -12.92
CA PRO A 17 -1.71 15.25 -12.43
C PRO A 17 -2.89 14.63 -11.70
N VAL A 18 -2.94 13.31 -11.83
CA VAL A 18 -3.81 12.37 -11.13
C VAL A 18 -3.65 12.54 -9.61
N ILE A 19 -4.48 13.40 -9.04
CA ILE A 19 -4.79 13.43 -7.61
C ILE A 19 -6.30 13.24 -7.57
N ALA A 20 -6.75 12.07 -7.10
CA ALA A 20 -8.14 11.69 -6.81
C ALA A 20 -8.84 10.61 -7.67
N SER A 21 -8.17 9.91 -8.59
CA SER A 21 -8.79 8.74 -9.26
C SER A 21 -8.10 7.41 -8.92
N GLY A 22 -8.71 6.67 -7.99
CA GLY A 22 -8.62 5.21 -7.96
C GLY A 22 -7.44 4.60 -7.22
N ILE A 23 -7.44 4.70 -5.88
CA ILE A 23 -6.79 3.70 -5.01
C ILE A 23 -7.67 2.44 -5.08
N GLY A 24 -7.63 1.74 -6.22
CA GLY A 24 -8.52 0.61 -6.49
C GLY A 24 -8.39 0.12 -7.92
N SER A 25 -7.89 -1.10 -8.07
CA SER A 25 -7.99 -1.91 -9.30
C SER A 25 -7.30 -1.41 -10.59
N ALA A 26 -6.58 -0.29 -10.60
CA ALA A 26 -5.77 0.08 -11.77
C ALA A 26 -4.59 -0.90 -11.93
N GLN A 27 -4.32 -1.32 -13.16
CA GLN A 27 -3.10 -2.05 -13.53
C GLN A 27 -1.90 -1.23 -13.04
N ILE A 28 -1.15 -1.74 -12.06
CA ILE A 28 0.02 -1.04 -11.55
C ILE A 28 1.15 -1.26 -12.53
N ALA A 29 1.58 -0.17 -13.19
CA ALA A 29 2.71 -0.21 -14.10
C ALA A 29 3.98 -0.73 -13.36
N PRO A 30 4.89 -1.45 -14.06
CA PRO A 30 6.13 -1.91 -13.47
C PRO A 30 6.93 -0.78 -12.82
N ILE A 31 7.54 -1.06 -11.66
CA ILE A 31 8.37 -0.08 -10.96
C ILE A 31 9.67 0.09 -11.76
N THR A 32 9.92 1.30 -12.26
CA THR A 32 11.11 1.57 -13.07
C THR A 32 12.41 1.42 -12.26
N PRO A 33 13.55 1.06 -12.88
CA PRO A 33 14.84 1.01 -12.19
C PRO A 33 15.22 2.31 -11.48
N LYS A 34 14.88 3.47 -12.08
CA LYS A 34 15.07 4.79 -11.46
C LYS A 34 14.29 4.89 -10.14
N THR A 35 13.00 4.53 -10.17
CA THR A 35 12.14 4.55 -8.97
C THR A 35 12.66 3.63 -7.88
N LYS A 36 13.10 2.40 -8.24
CA LYS A 36 13.69 1.46 -7.27
C LYS A 36 14.91 2.08 -6.59
N LYS A 37 15.86 2.60 -7.38
CA LYS A 37 17.08 3.21 -6.87
C LYS A 37 16.81 4.40 -5.93
N LEU A 38 15.86 5.27 -6.29
CA LEU A 38 15.47 6.41 -5.47
C LEU A 38 14.95 5.97 -4.10
N VAL A 39 14.00 5.03 -4.07
CA VAL A 39 13.39 4.54 -2.83
C VAL A 39 14.41 3.80 -1.97
N ILE A 40 15.20 2.91 -2.56
CA ILE A 40 16.23 2.14 -1.83
C ILE A 40 17.25 3.07 -1.18
N HIS A 41 17.73 4.07 -1.94
CA HIS A 41 18.73 5.01 -1.46
C HIS A 41 18.20 5.92 -0.35
N GLU A 42 16.96 6.41 -0.46
CA GLU A 42 16.39 7.34 0.51
C GLU A 42 15.83 6.64 1.76
N TRP A 43 15.56 5.33 1.70
CA TRP A 43 14.94 4.57 2.78
C TRP A 43 15.61 4.73 4.15
N PRO A 44 16.96 4.61 4.29
CA PRO A 44 17.61 4.78 5.58
C PRO A 44 17.45 6.20 6.13
N LYS A 45 17.48 7.21 5.26
CA LYS A 45 17.33 8.60 5.66
C LYS A 45 15.91 8.87 6.13
N LEU A 46 14.89 8.40 5.41
CA LEU A 46 13.49 8.50 5.82
C LEU A 46 13.29 7.93 7.24
N LEU A 47 13.80 6.73 7.51
CA LEU A 47 13.69 6.08 8.83
C LEU A 47 14.55 6.78 9.91
N SER A 48 15.66 7.41 9.56
CA SER A 48 16.45 8.20 10.53
C SER A 48 15.70 9.45 11.01
N GLN A 49 14.83 10.01 10.15
CA GLN A 49 14.05 11.21 10.44
C GLN A 49 12.74 10.88 11.15
N SER A 50 12.19 9.69 10.93
CA SER A 50 11.05 9.16 11.67
C SER A 50 11.30 7.70 12.08
N PRO A 51 11.98 7.46 13.22
CA PRO A 51 12.26 6.10 13.69
C PRO A 51 10.99 5.29 13.99
N ASP A 52 9.93 5.97 14.42
CA ASP A 52 8.63 5.40 14.76
C ASP A 52 7.62 5.45 13.59
N LEU A 53 8.09 5.66 12.36
CA LEU A 53 7.27 5.84 11.15
C LEU A 53 6.11 4.83 11.08
N PHE A 54 6.41 3.54 11.21
CA PHE A 54 5.42 2.48 11.11
C PHE A 54 4.50 2.39 12.32
N GLN A 55 4.98 2.74 13.52
CA GLN A 55 4.14 2.79 14.71
C GLN A 55 3.08 3.89 14.56
N GLU A 56 3.48 5.07 14.11
CA GLU A 56 2.57 6.17 13.87
C GLU A 56 1.55 5.85 12.77
N ILE A 57 2.00 5.28 11.64
CA ILE A 57 1.09 4.84 10.56
C ILE A 57 0.10 3.80 11.08
N TRP A 58 0.56 2.84 11.89
CA TRP A 58 -0.26 1.77 12.42
C TRP A 58 -1.34 2.29 13.38
N LEU A 59 -0.94 3.14 14.33
CA LEU A 59 -1.87 3.82 15.24
C LEU A 59 -2.86 4.70 14.50
N LYS A 60 -2.40 5.49 13.52
CA LYS A 60 -3.26 6.36 12.70
C LYS A 60 -4.28 5.55 11.89
N SER A 61 -3.87 4.39 11.38
CA SER A 61 -4.77 3.46 10.69
C SER A 61 -5.86 2.93 11.63
N ALA A 62 -5.47 2.52 12.85
CA ALA A 62 -6.38 2.04 13.89
C ALA A 62 -7.39 3.11 14.34
N THR A 63 -6.98 4.38 14.39
CA THR A 63 -7.86 5.52 14.68
C THR A 63 -8.89 5.76 13.57
N ARG A 64 -8.52 5.49 12.30
CA ARG A 64 -9.42 5.63 11.15
C ARG A 64 -10.41 4.49 10.98
N SER A 65 -10.17 3.34 11.60
CA SER A 65 -11.10 2.21 11.55
C SER A 65 -11.00 1.31 12.78
N THR A 66 -12.10 1.26 13.52
CA THR A 66 -12.27 0.35 14.68
C THR A 66 -12.14 -1.13 14.28
N SER A 67 -12.55 -1.48 13.06
CA SER A 67 -12.43 -2.84 12.53
C SER A 67 -10.98 -3.31 12.36
N ILE A 68 -10.01 -2.39 12.19
CA ILE A 68 -8.58 -2.74 12.21
C ILE A 68 -8.20 -3.21 13.62
N LYS A 69 -8.64 -2.52 14.68
CA LYS A 69 -8.38 -2.94 16.07
C LYS A 69 -8.94 -4.34 16.32
N GLN A 70 -10.21 -4.56 15.96
CA GLN A 70 -10.91 -5.82 16.16
C GLN A 70 -10.21 -6.99 15.43
N ALA A 71 -9.73 -6.78 14.20
CA ALA A 71 -9.07 -7.84 13.44
C ALA A 71 -7.77 -8.35 14.05
N PHE A 72 -7.14 -7.52 14.87
CA PHE A 72 -5.94 -7.87 15.61
C PHE A 72 -6.22 -8.13 17.10
N GLY A 73 -7.48 -8.45 17.44
CA GLY A 73 -7.88 -9.01 18.74
C GLY A 73 -8.10 -7.97 19.83
N MET A 74 -8.20 -6.68 19.48
CA MET A 74 -8.53 -5.63 20.43
C MET A 74 -10.04 -5.47 20.62
N SER A 75 -10.45 -5.10 21.83
CA SER A 75 -11.82 -4.70 22.11
C SER A 75 -12.11 -3.25 21.70
N ASP A 76 -13.38 -2.89 21.51
CA ASP A 76 -13.77 -1.57 20.99
C ASP A 76 -13.28 -0.40 21.84
N ASN A 77 -13.31 -0.57 23.17
CA ASN A 77 -12.94 0.42 24.17
C ASN A 77 -11.44 0.43 24.51
N GLU A 78 -10.68 -0.51 23.95
CA GLU A 78 -9.26 -0.59 24.20
C GLU A 78 -8.50 0.46 23.37
N ASN A 79 -7.56 1.14 24.03
CA ASN A 79 -6.69 2.11 23.39
C ASN A 79 -5.50 1.38 22.74
N PRO A 80 -5.28 1.54 21.41
CA PRO A 80 -4.14 0.94 20.70
C PRO A 80 -2.78 1.22 21.32
N THR A 81 -2.58 2.38 21.95
CA THR A 81 -1.31 2.75 22.57
C THR A 81 -0.99 1.94 23.82
N ASN A 82 -1.98 1.28 24.42
CA ASN A 82 -1.82 0.52 25.65
C ASN A 82 -1.74 -1.00 25.39
N ASN A 83 -1.98 -1.44 24.15
CA ASN A 83 -1.93 -2.86 23.78
C ASN A 83 -0.55 -3.18 23.17
N ALA A 84 0.32 -3.81 23.97
CA ALA A 84 1.68 -4.14 23.56
C ALA A 84 1.73 -5.11 22.35
N ALA A 85 0.79 -6.06 22.27
CA ALA A 85 0.74 -7.00 21.16
C ALA A 85 0.38 -6.29 19.84
N PHE A 86 -0.57 -5.36 19.90
CA PHE A 86 -0.98 -4.53 18.77
C PHE A 86 0.15 -3.60 18.33
N LEU A 87 0.81 -2.91 19.26
CA LEU A 87 1.96 -2.05 18.96
C LEU A 87 3.14 -2.82 18.35
N GLY A 88 3.42 -4.03 18.84
CA GLY A 88 4.49 -4.89 18.32
C GLY A 88 4.33 -5.27 16.84
N LEU A 89 3.12 -5.17 16.29
CA LEU A 89 2.89 -5.38 14.86
C LEU A 89 3.57 -4.30 14.01
N ALA A 90 3.71 -3.06 14.50
CA ALA A 90 4.39 -1.99 13.77
C ALA A 90 5.83 -2.37 13.42
N THR A 91 6.57 -2.94 14.37
CA THR A 91 7.94 -3.44 14.14
C THR A 91 7.96 -4.57 13.12
N THR A 92 6.98 -5.47 13.16
CA THR A 92 6.86 -6.57 12.18
C THR A 92 6.58 -6.04 10.77
N ILE A 93 5.70 -5.05 10.64
CA ILE A 93 5.38 -4.38 9.38
C ILE A 93 6.63 -3.65 8.85
N GLN A 94 7.31 -2.88 9.70
CA GLN A 94 8.55 -2.20 9.33
C GLN A 94 9.62 -3.16 8.83
N ALA A 95 9.85 -4.26 9.56
CA ALA A 95 10.81 -5.29 9.16
C ALA A 95 10.44 -5.92 7.80
N TYR A 96 9.14 -6.12 7.55
CA TYR A 96 8.66 -6.61 6.27
C TYR A 96 8.98 -5.64 5.12
N PHE A 97 8.64 -4.35 5.27
CA PHE A 97 8.97 -3.34 4.25
C PHE A 97 10.47 -3.18 4.06
N HIS A 98 11.26 -3.20 5.14
CA HIS A 98 12.71 -3.16 5.07
C HIS A 98 13.26 -4.35 4.27
N LYS A 99 12.72 -5.56 4.49
CA LYS A 99 13.11 -6.75 3.72
C LYS A 99 12.82 -6.57 2.23
N LEU A 100 11.64 -6.06 1.87
CA LEU A 100 11.28 -5.84 0.45
C LEU A 100 12.15 -4.76 -0.22
N ILE A 101 12.38 -3.65 0.47
CA ILE A 101 13.07 -2.49 -0.08
C ILE A 101 14.58 -2.70 -0.09
N VAL A 102 15.16 -3.08 1.04
CA VAL A 102 16.63 -3.15 1.21
C VAL A 102 17.16 -4.54 0.91
N THR A 103 16.58 -5.59 1.50
CA THR A 103 17.12 -6.95 1.35
C THR A 103 16.84 -7.55 -0.02
N TYR A 104 15.65 -7.34 -0.56
CA TYR A 104 15.28 -7.79 -1.91
C TYR A 104 15.56 -6.74 -2.97
N GLU A 105 16.00 -5.54 -2.60
CA GLU A 105 16.29 -4.44 -3.53
C GLU A 105 15.15 -4.16 -4.53
N LEU A 106 13.91 -4.37 -4.09
CA LEU A 106 12.72 -4.29 -4.94
C LEU A 106 12.80 -5.19 -6.19
N ASN A 107 13.46 -6.35 -6.10
CA ASN A 107 13.44 -7.39 -7.12
C ASN A 107 12.00 -7.87 -7.36
N ASP A 108 11.54 -7.84 -8.62
CA ASP A 108 10.12 -8.00 -8.94
C ASP A 108 9.57 -9.39 -8.55
N GLU A 109 10.37 -10.44 -8.75
CA GLU A 109 9.97 -11.82 -8.43
C GLU A 109 9.93 -12.04 -6.92
N LEU A 110 11.02 -11.72 -6.20
CA LEU A 110 11.10 -11.89 -4.75
C LEU A 110 10.05 -11.06 -4.00
N VAL A 111 9.83 -9.82 -4.44
CA VAL A 111 8.79 -8.95 -3.86
C VAL A 111 7.41 -9.51 -4.14
N ARG A 112 7.11 -9.87 -5.39
CA ARG A 112 5.80 -10.43 -5.76
C ARG A 112 5.49 -11.65 -4.92
N ASP A 113 6.39 -12.63 -4.88
CA ASP A 113 6.14 -13.90 -4.21
C ASP A 113 5.94 -13.71 -2.70
N SER A 114 6.76 -12.86 -2.07
CA SER A 114 6.60 -12.51 -0.66
C SER A 114 5.26 -11.81 -0.39
N CYS A 115 4.87 -10.84 -1.22
CA CYS A 115 3.63 -10.09 -1.07
C CYS A 115 2.39 -10.96 -1.30
N VAL A 116 2.41 -11.83 -2.31
CA VAL A 116 1.33 -12.80 -2.58
C VAL A 116 1.17 -13.74 -1.38
N GLN A 117 2.26 -14.29 -0.84
CA GLN A 117 2.21 -15.15 0.34
C GLN A 117 1.69 -14.42 1.58
N LEU A 118 2.12 -13.18 1.80
CA LEU A 118 1.60 -12.36 2.91
C LEU A 118 0.11 -12.07 2.72
N GLY A 119 -0.31 -11.68 1.52
CA GLY A 119 -1.71 -11.44 1.17
C GLY A 119 -2.60 -12.66 1.37
N ALA A 120 -2.15 -13.84 0.96
CA ALA A 120 -2.87 -15.09 1.16
C ALA A 120 -3.09 -15.39 2.66
N ARG A 121 -2.08 -15.15 3.52
CA ARG A 121 -2.21 -15.30 4.98
C ARG A 121 -3.23 -14.35 5.60
N HIS A 122 -3.52 -13.21 4.97
CA HIS A 122 -4.53 -12.28 5.50
C HIS A 122 -5.96 -12.84 5.42
N VAL A 123 -6.21 -13.87 4.62
CA VAL A 123 -7.52 -14.56 4.58
C VAL A 123 -7.84 -15.23 5.93
N ASP A 124 -6.83 -15.67 6.67
CA ASP A 124 -7.02 -16.31 7.98
C ASP A 124 -7.60 -15.34 9.03
N PHE A 125 -7.50 -14.03 8.78
CA PHE A 125 -8.06 -12.98 9.64
C PHE A 125 -9.48 -12.57 9.25
N THR A 126 -10.06 -13.11 8.17
CA THR A 126 -11.45 -12.79 7.78
C THR A 126 -12.46 -13.21 8.86
N SER A 127 -12.18 -14.29 9.59
CA SER A 127 -12.96 -14.71 10.77
C SER A 127 -12.93 -13.68 11.90
N ARG A 128 -11.92 -12.82 11.92
CA ARG A 128 -11.74 -11.68 12.83
C ARG A 128 -12.08 -10.38 12.12
N VAL A 129 -13.09 -10.35 11.26
CA VAL A 129 -13.57 -9.11 10.58
C VAL A 129 -12.53 -8.37 9.70
N PHE A 130 -11.42 -9.01 9.31
CA PHE A 130 -10.48 -8.41 8.37
C PHE A 130 -11.13 -8.21 6.99
N HIS A 131 -10.99 -6.99 6.46
CA HIS A 131 -11.39 -6.65 5.10
C HIS A 131 -10.20 -6.09 4.32
N SER A 132 -10.08 -6.46 3.04
CA SER A 132 -9.02 -5.94 2.17
C SER A 132 -9.02 -4.41 2.01
N HIS A 133 -10.12 -3.73 2.37
CA HIS A 133 -10.17 -2.27 2.42
C HIS A 133 -9.23 -1.66 3.48
N PHE A 134 -8.80 -2.45 4.47
CA PHE A 134 -7.84 -2.00 5.49
C PHE A 134 -6.52 -1.56 4.85
N TRP A 135 -6.13 -2.19 3.75
CA TRP A 135 -4.94 -1.77 3.03
C TRP A 135 -5.10 -0.41 2.38
N ASP A 136 -6.31 0.01 1.98
CA ASP A 136 -6.51 1.37 1.46
C ASP A 136 -6.33 2.41 2.57
N ILE A 137 -6.88 2.14 3.76
CA ILE A 137 -6.69 2.99 4.93
C ILE A 137 -5.21 3.10 5.29
N PHE A 138 -4.51 1.96 5.33
CA PHE A 138 -3.08 1.90 5.59
C PHE A 138 -2.27 2.68 4.53
N LEU A 139 -2.60 2.52 3.24
CA LEU A 139 -1.95 3.23 2.14
C LEU A 139 -2.09 4.75 2.28
N VAL A 140 -3.28 5.24 2.62
CA VAL A 140 -3.50 6.67 2.84
C VAL A 140 -2.69 7.16 4.05
N CYS A 141 -2.72 6.44 5.18
CA CYS A 141 -1.93 6.80 6.36
C CYS A 141 -0.43 6.83 6.07
N MET A 142 0.06 5.87 5.28
CA MET A 142 1.47 5.80 4.91
C MET A 142 1.88 6.92 3.95
N ALA A 143 1.05 7.23 2.94
CA ALA A 143 1.31 8.33 2.02
C ALA A 143 1.41 9.68 2.77
N GLU A 144 0.47 9.95 3.67
CA GLU A 144 0.48 11.17 4.49
C GLU A 144 1.71 11.24 5.39
N LYS A 145 2.08 10.15 6.06
CA LYS A 145 3.23 10.18 6.98
C LYS A 145 4.56 10.29 6.24
N ILE A 146 4.69 9.67 5.06
CA ILE A 146 5.88 9.83 4.21
C ILE A 146 6.00 11.27 3.74
N ASP A 147 4.91 11.88 3.26
CA ASP A 147 4.89 13.29 2.84
C ASP A 147 5.29 14.22 3.99
N GLU A 148 4.66 14.06 5.16
CA GLU A 148 5.00 14.80 6.38
C GLU A 148 6.49 14.66 6.73
N THR A 149 7.01 13.44 6.71
CA THR A 149 8.41 13.16 7.05
C THR A 149 9.36 13.80 6.04
N LEU A 150 9.12 13.64 4.74
CA LEU A 150 9.97 14.23 3.70
C LEU A 150 9.92 15.76 3.74
N SER A 151 8.74 16.35 3.93
CA SER A 151 8.55 17.79 4.07
C SER A 151 9.27 18.38 5.29
N ALA A 152 9.48 17.60 6.35
CA ALA A 152 10.17 18.07 7.55
C ALA A 152 11.69 18.28 7.36
N TYR A 153 12.33 17.56 6.43
CA TYR A 153 13.80 17.63 6.26
C TYR A 153 14.28 17.94 4.83
N MET A 154 13.39 17.97 3.84
CA MET A 154 13.75 18.21 2.44
C MET A 154 13.25 19.57 1.98
N SER A 155 14.18 20.47 1.66
CA SER A 155 13.88 21.81 1.14
C SER A 155 13.76 21.87 -0.38
N ASP A 156 14.28 20.87 -1.10
CA ASP A 156 14.14 20.74 -2.55
C ASP A 156 12.77 20.14 -2.89
N GLU A 157 11.84 21.00 -3.31
CA GLU A 157 10.46 20.63 -3.61
C GLU A 157 10.34 19.65 -4.79
N ASP A 158 11.15 19.80 -5.84
CA ASP A 158 11.09 18.92 -7.01
C ASP A 158 11.54 17.51 -6.64
N LYS A 159 12.66 17.41 -5.90
CA LYS A 159 13.16 16.13 -5.40
C LYS A 159 12.19 15.49 -4.42
N LYS A 160 11.60 16.27 -3.51
CA LYS A 160 10.59 15.81 -2.56
C LYS A 160 9.39 15.22 -3.27
N ASN A 161 8.84 15.93 -4.26
CA ASN A 161 7.70 15.48 -5.04
C ASN A 161 8.02 14.18 -5.82
N GLU A 162 9.22 14.09 -6.41
CA GLU A 162 9.68 12.86 -7.06
C GLU A 162 9.72 11.67 -6.09
N LEU A 163 10.24 11.88 -4.87
CA LEU A 163 10.32 10.83 -3.85
C LEU A 163 8.94 10.41 -3.34
N ILE A 164 8.02 11.35 -3.08
CA ILE A 164 6.65 11.04 -2.68
C ILE A 164 5.98 10.13 -3.72
N ILE A 165 6.07 10.50 -5.00
CA ILE A 165 5.51 9.71 -6.10
C ILE A 165 6.19 8.33 -6.17
N ALA A 166 7.51 8.28 -6.00
CA ALA A 166 8.26 7.03 -6.02
C ALA A 166 7.83 6.07 -4.89
N TYR A 167 7.70 6.58 -3.66
CA TYR A 167 7.20 5.82 -2.52
C TYR A 167 5.78 5.32 -2.74
N GLN A 168 4.86 6.18 -3.17
CA GLN A 168 3.48 5.79 -3.46
C GLN A 168 3.43 4.67 -4.49
N ARG A 169 4.22 4.75 -5.58
CA ARG A 169 4.29 3.68 -6.59
C ARG A 169 4.75 2.35 -6.00
N VAL A 170 5.83 2.34 -5.22
CA VAL A 170 6.37 1.12 -4.61
C VAL A 170 5.36 0.51 -3.64
N ILE A 171 4.78 1.30 -2.75
CA ILE A 171 3.88 0.80 -1.70
C ILE A 171 2.55 0.32 -2.32
N ASN A 172 2.03 1.03 -3.32
CA ASN A 172 0.86 0.58 -4.07
C ASN A 172 1.12 -0.75 -4.78
N ALA A 173 2.30 -0.92 -5.40
CA ALA A 173 2.69 -2.19 -6.02
C ALA A 173 2.74 -3.34 -5.01
N ILE A 174 3.32 -3.11 -3.83
CA ILE A 174 3.35 -4.09 -2.73
C ILE A 174 1.93 -4.53 -2.34
N VAL A 175 1.05 -3.57 -2.06
CA VAL A 175 -0.34 -3.85 -1.66
C VAL A 175 -1.12 -4.52 -2.79
N HIS A 176 -0.88 -4.17 -4.05
CA HIS A 176 -1.51 -4.84 -5.19
C HIS A 176 -1.16 -6.32 -5.26
N GLN A 177 0.12 -6.68 -5.06
CA GLN A 177 0.53 -8.08 -5.01
C GLN A 177 -0.06 -8.82 -3.79
N MET A 178 -0.19 -8.15 -2.64
CA MET A 178 -0.92 -8.71 -1.50
C MET A 178 -2.40 -8.96 -1.82
N ARG A 179 -3.07 -8.03 -2.52
CA ARG A 179 -4.47 -8.20 -2.96
C ARG A 179 -4.63 -9.37 -3.92
N ALA A 180 -3.66 -9.61 -4.81
CA ALA A 180 -3.65 -10.76 -5.69
C ALA A 180 -3.65 -12.07 -4.87
N GLY A 181 -2.68 -12.24 -3.97
CA GLY A 181 -2.60 -13.43 -3.13
C GLY A 181 -3.80 -13.65 -2.22
N TYR A 182 -4.35 -12.58 -1.65
CA TYR A 182 -5.59 -12.65 -0.86
C TYR A 182 -6.78 -13.11 -1.70
N SER A 183 -6.96 -12.52 -2.88
CA SER A 183 -8.08 -12.83 -3.77
C SER A 183 -8.02 -14.27 -4.25
N ASP A 184 -6.83 -14.76 -4.60
CA ASP A 184 -6.64 -16.14 -5.08
C ASP A 184 -6.90 -17.14 -3.95
N ARG A 185 -6.35 -16.92 -2.75
CA ARG A 185 -6.60 -17.78 -1.59
C ARG A 185 -8.08 -17.79 -1.19
N ARG A 186 -8.76 -16.64 -1.24
CA ARG A 186 -10.20 -16.54 -0.95
C ARG A 186 -11.04 -17.30 -1.98
N LYS A 187 -10.71 -17.20 -3.28
CA LYS A 187 -11.36 -17.98 -4.35
C LYS A 187 -11.19 -19.48 -4.13
N GLN A 188 -10.00 -19.93 -3.76
CA GLN A 188 -9.73 -21.35 -3.48
C GLN A 188 -10.57 -21.88 -2.32
N GLN A 189 -10.70 -21.12 -1.22
CA GLN A 189 -11.55 -21.52 -0.09
C GLN A 189 -13.04 -21.60 -0.49
N MET A 190 -13.54 -20.62 -1.25
CA MET A 190 -14.94 -20.63 -1.71
C MET A 190 -15.21 -21.69 -2.79
N GLY A 191 -14.24 -21.95 -3.67
CA GLY A 191 -14.32 -22.99 -4.71
C GLY A 191 -14.22 -24.40 -4.15
N GLY A 192 -13.40 -24.61 -3.11
CA GLY A 192 -13.32 -25.88 -2.38
C GLY A 192 -14.61 -26.22 -1.64
N VAL A 193 -15.31 -25.23 -1.08
CA VAL A 193 -16.62 -25.42 -0.45
C VAL A 193 -17.69 -25.85 -1.47
N LYS A 194 -17.62 -25.37 -2.72
CA LYS A 194 -18.56 -25.80 -3.77
C LYS A 194 -18.30 -27.23 -4.27
N ALA A 195 -17.05 -27.68 -4.30
CA ALA A 195 -16.72 -29.05 -4.67
C ALA A 195 -17.15 -30.04 -3.58
N ALA A 196 -16.92 -29.71 -2.31
CA ALA A 196 -17.29 -30.58 -1.18
C ALA A 196 -18.81 -30.76 -0.97
N ASN A 197 -19.63 -29.84 -1.47
CA ASN A 197 -21.09 -29.92 -1.36
C ASN A 197 -21.76 -30.67 -2.54
N ASN A 198 -21.00 -31.12 -3.54
CA ASN A 198 -21.51 -31.88 -4.68
C ASN A 198 -21.24 -33.40 -4.58
N ASP A 199 -20.65 -33.86 -3.47
CA ASP A 199 -20.31 -35.26 -3.22
C ASP A 199 -21.29 -35.97 -2.26
N PHE A 200 -22.55 -35.52 -2.18
CA PHE A 200 -23.64 -36.17 -1.43
C PHE A 200 -24.87 -36.44 -2.30
#